data_AF-A0A8T2U5M3-F1
#
_entry.id   AF-A0A8T2U5M3-F1
#
_cell.length_a   1.000
_cell.length_b   1.000
_cell.length_c   1.000
_cell.angle_alpha   90.00
_cell.angle_beta   90.00
_cell.angle_gamma   90.00
#
_symmetry.space_group_name_H-M   'P 1'
#
loop_
_entity.id
_entity.type
_entity.pdbx_description
1 polymer ?
#
loop_
_entity_poly.entity_id
_entity_poly.type
_entity_poly.pdbx_seq_one_letter_code
_entity_poly.pdbx_strand_id
1 'polypeptide(L)'
;MTCAKTRRSRATFGHPLGSLYPRTDEYLKKYSRRNLNPIVIHTPKVYIKPPVPRERGAFNHRDIDFVNQNGYEMIHSHPKKLPTHAWRYVEKDDYGKVPRYLIRFNEEFKEKQKRVNADGPKRQGIGTEPNTRRLEEWEKKELIEGLKKKWQEVNTTYQKTTVTLDTWAKKARKERFEDQLMEIERDIQTLSRRVVLVVDNGKSTSSGSYSSGKRRHLVSHW
;
A
#
# COMPACT_ATOMS: atom_id res chain seq x y z
N MET A 1 0.29 20.88 -14.73
CA MET A 1 -0.85 21.70 -15.23
C MET A 1 -2.13 20.90 -15.03
N THR A 2 -2.92 21.25 -14.04
CA THR A 2 -4.20 20.59 -13.74
C THR A 2 -5.29 21.20 -14.60
N CYS A 3 -5.82 20.44 -15.56
CA CYS A 3 -7.01 20.81 -16.32
C CYS A 3 -8.22 20.80 -15.35
N ALA A 4 -8.63 21.98 -14.89
CA ALA A 4 -9.82 22.12 -14.07
C ALA A 4 -11.06 21.83 -14.94
N LYS A 5 -11.62 20.61 -14.84
CA LYS A 5 -12.92 20.30 -15.44
C LYS A 5 -13.97 21.19 -14.80
N THR A 6 -14.58 22.08 -15.58
CA THR A 6 -15.70 22.91 -15.13
C THR A 6 -16.86 22.00 -14.69
N ARG A 7 -17.22 22.05 -13.40
CA ARG A 7 -18.31 21.23 -12.85
C ARG A 7 -19.65 21.78 -13.34
N ARG A 8 -20.29 21.08 -14.27
CA ARG A 8 -21.64 21.42 -14.74
C ARG A 8 -22.67 21.10 -13.66
N SER A 9 -23.52 22.05 -13.29
CA SER A 9 -24.46 21.92 -12.17
C SER A 9 -25.61 20.94 -12.44
N ARG A 10 -26.03 20.77 -13.70
CA ARG A 10 -27.18 19.95 -14.11
C ARG A 10 -26.90 19.10 -15.35
N ALA A 11 -25.76 18.42 -15.38
CA ALA A 11 -25.35 17.62 -16.55
C ALA A 11 -26.11 16.30 -16.71
N THR A 12 -26.39 15.58 -15.62
CA THR A 12 -26.91 14.21 -15.67
C THR A 12 -28.43 14.15 -15.82
N PHE A 13 -29.16 15.00 -15.09
CA PHE A 13 -30.62 14.95 -15.00
C PHE A 13 -31.32 16.16 -15.63
N GLY A 14 -30.56 17.11 -16.20
CA GLY A 14 -31.11 18.25 -16.91
C GLY A 14 -31.93 19.22 -16.05
N HIS A 15 -32.80 19.96 -16.72
CA HIS A 15 -33.70 20.94 -16.12
C HIS A 15 -35.05 20.30 -15.74
N PRO A 16 -35.66 20.66 -14.60
CA PRO A 16 -36.97 20.12 -14.22
C PRO A 16 -38.06 20.54 -15.22
N LEU A 17 -39.13 19.73 -15.29
CA LEU A 17 -40.24 19.96 -16.21
C LEU A 17 -40.83 21.36 -15.99
N GLY A 18 -40.89 22.15 -17.06
CA GLY A 18 -41.42 23.52 -17.04
C GLY A 18 -40.42 24.64 -16.71
N SER A 19 -39.17 24.35 -16.33
CA SER A 19 -38.19 25.45 -16.13
C SER A 19 -37.62 26.03 -17.43
N LEU A 20 -37.96 25.46 -18.58
CA LEU A 20 -37.49 25.88 -19.91
C LEU A 20 -38.54 26.69 -20.69
N TYR A 21 -39.69 27.02 -20.07
CA TYR A 21 -40.67 27.86 -20.73
C TYR A 21 -40.06 29.23 -21.07
N PRO A 22 -40.25 29.74 -22.30
CA PRO A 22 -39.66 31.00 -22.72
C PRO A 22 -40.22 32.12 -21.86
N ARG A 23 -39.34 32.79 -21.10
CA ARG A 23 -39.69 34.02 -20.40
C ARG A 23 -39.56 35.19 -21.37
N THR A 24 -40.55 36.08 -21.35
CA THR A 24 -40.60 37.26 -22.23
C THR A 24 -39.37 38.15 -22.10
N ASP A 25 -38.72 38.12 -20.94
CA ASP A 25 -37.59 38.98 -20.61
C ASP A 25 -36.23 38.38 -21.02
N GLU A 26 -36.19 37.08 -21.31
CA GLU A 26 -34.97 36.32 -21.64
C GLU A 26 -34.76 36.18 -23.17
N TYR A 27 -34.97 37.28 -23.91
CA TYR A 27 -34.71 37.30 -25.35
C TYR A 27 -33.22 37.55 -25.67
N LEU A 28 -32.76 37.05 -26.82
CA LEU A 28 -31.37 37.19 -27.26
C LEU A 28 -31.04 38.64 -27.59
N LYS A 29 -30.25 39.31 -26.74
CA LYS A 29 -29.78 40.68 -27.00
C LYS A 29 -28.67 40.69 -28.05
N LYS A 30 -28.58 41.78 -28.82
CA LYS A 30 -27.50 42.01 -29.80
C LYS A 30 -26.16 41.83 -29.11
N TYR A 31 -25.32 40.95 -29.66
CA TYR A 31 -23.96 40.67 -29.19
C TYR A 31 -23.81 39.90 -27.86
N SER A 32 -24.90 39.43 -27.26
CA SER A 32 -24.88 38.63 -26.01
C SER A 32 -24.07 37.33 -26.10
N ARG A 33 -23.93 36.76 -27.31
CA ARG A 33 -23.16 35.54 -27.59
C ARG A 33 -21.84 35.78 -28.32
N ARG A 34 -21.40 37.03 -28.47
CA ARG A 34 -20.09 37.30 -29.08
C ARG A 34 -19.00 37.04 -28.03
N ASN A 35 -18.06 36.17 -28.37
CA ASN A 35 -16.84 36.01 -27.59
C ASN A 35 -15.99 37.26 -27.82
N LEU A 36 -15.75 38.04 -26.76
CA LEU A 36 -14.78 39.12 -26.81
C LEU A 36 -13.39 38.50 -26.94
N ASN A 37 -12.60 38.97 -27.90
CA ASN A 37 -11.21 38.56 -28.00
C ASN A 37 -10.50 39.00 -26.72
N PRO A 38 -9.86 38.08 -25.97
CA PRO A 38 -9.14 38.47 -24.77
C PRO A 38 -8.04 39.45 -25.13
N ILE A 39 -7.84 40.45 -24.27
CA ILE A 39 -6.67 41.33 -24.36
C ILE A 39 -5.43 40.45 -24.16
N VAL A 40 -4.60 40.33 -25.20
CA VAL A 40 -3.41 39.46 -25.16
C VAL A 40 -2.30 40.21 -24.41
N ILE A 41 -2.10 39.85 -23.15
CA ILE A 41 -0.95 40.31 -22.37
C ILE A 41 0.22 39.38 -22.72
N HIS A 42 1.11 39.84 -23.60
CA HIS A 42 2.31 39.09 -23.96
C HIS A 42 3.34 39.14 -22.82
N THR A 43 3.71 37.98 -22.29
CA THR A 43 4.90 37.86 -21.45
C THR A 43 6.14 37.80 -22.34
N PRO A 44 7.19 38.61 -22.09
CA PRO A 44 8.37 38.60 -22.94
C PRO A 44 9.10 37.26 -22.81
N LYS A 45 9.46 36.66 -23.96
CA LYS A 45 10.27 35.43 -23.97
C LYS A 45 11.71 35.77 -23.57
N VAL A 46 12.20 35.16 -22.50
CA VAL A 46 13.59 35.27 -22.08
C VAL A 46 14.45 34.29 -22.88
N TYR A 47 15.43 34.80 -23.63
CA TYR A 47 16.40 33.97 -24.36
C TYR A 47 17.59 33.65 -23.45
N ILE A 48 17.75 32.37 -23.10
CA ILE A 48 18.81 31.88 -22.20
C ILE A 48 20.14 31.71 -22.94
N LYS A 49 20.10 31.44 -24.25
CA LYS A 49 21.30 31.21 -25.07
C LYS A 49 21.85 32.53 -25.61
N PRO A 50 23.18 32.73 -25.59
CA PRO A 50 23.79 33.93 -26.17
C PRO A 50 23.56 33.97 -27.69
N PRO A 51 23.50 35.16 -28.29
CA PRO A 51 23.38 35.31 -29.73
C PRO A 51 24.62 34.78 -30.45
N VAL A 52 24.45 34.29 -31.66
CA VAL A 52 25.55 33.78 -32.49
C VAL A 52 26.55 34.91 -32.78
N PRO A 53 27.86 34.70 -32.57
CA PRO A 53 28.88 35.68 -32.92
C PRO A 53 28.80 36.08 -34.40
N ARG A 54 28.93 37.38 -34.68
CA ARG A 54 28.80 37.93 -36.05
C ARG A 54 30.06 37.74 -36.88
N GLU A 55 31.22 37.74 -36.24
CA GLU A 55 32.50 37.56 -36.91
C GLU A 55 32.85 36.07 -36.98
N ARG A 56 33.32 35.63 -38.16
CA ARG A 56 33.94 34.31 -38.28
C ARG A 56 35.26 34.38 -37.53
N GLY A 57 35.39 33.61 -36.46
CA GLY A 57 36.62 33.56 -35.68
C GLY A 57 37.82 33.28 -36.58
N ALA A 58 38.85 34.12 -36.49
CA ALA A 58 40.10 33.89 -37.20
C ALA A 58 40.74 32.61 -36.65
N PHE A 59 40.83 31.58 -37.50
CA PHE A 59 41.56 30.37 -37.15
C PHE A 59 43.05 30.71 -37.23
N ASN A 60 43.71 30.80 -36.07
CA ASN A 60 45.15 31.04 -36.02
C ASN A 60 45.86 29.83 -36.64
N HIS A 61 46.20 29.94 -37.93
CA HIS A 61 47.14 29.02 -38.55
C HIS A 61 48.48 29.22 -37.84
N ARG A 62 48.88 28.23 -37.04
CA ARG A 62 50.28 28.12 -36.64
C ARG A 62 51.05 27.67 -37.88
N ASP A 63 52.24 28.21 -38.11
CA ASP A 63 53.17 27.75 -39.14
C ASP A 63 53.69 26.35 -38.76
N ILE A 64 52.83 25.34 -38.94
CA ILE A 64 53.10 23.95 -38.63
C ILE A 64 53.45 23.26 -39.94
N ASP A 65 54.59 22.58 -39.95
CA ASP A 65 54.96 21.69 -41.04
C ASP A 65 54.17 20.37 -40.93
N PHE A 66 53.04 20.34 -41.63
CA PHE A 66 52.16 19.19 -41.65
C PHE A 66 52.82 17.94 -42.25
N VAL A 67 53.83 18.07 -43.11
CA VAL A 67 54.51 16.89 -43.68
C VAL A 67 55.29 16.17 -42.60
N ASN A 68 56.06 16.93 -41.82
CA ASN A 68 56.85 16.39 -40.72
C ASN A 68 55.97 15.95 -39.55
N GLN A 69 54.93 16.70 -39.20
CA GLN A 69 54.00 16.32 -38.14
C GLN A 69 53.22 15.05 -38.49
N ASN A 70 52.67 14.95 -39.70
CA ASN A 70 51.94 13.75 -40.12
C ASN A 70 52.86 12.52 -40.18
N GLY A 71 54.11 12.70 -40.63
CA GLY A 71 55.12 11.66 -40.63
C GLY A 71 55.44 11.18 -39.21
N TYR A 72 55.65 12.12 -38.28
CA TYR A 72 55.90 11.81 -36.88
C TYR A 72 54.71 11.10 -36.23
N GLU A 73 53.49 11.60 -36.43
CA GLU A 73 52.26 11.00 -35.93
C GLU A 73 52.05 9.58 -36.44
N MET A 74 52.37 9.32 -37.73
CA MET A 74 52.30 7.98 -38.31
C MET A 74 53.31 7.03 -37.66
N ILE A 75 54.58 7.44 -37.54
CA ILE A 75 55.66 6.63 -36.96
C ILE A 75 55.36 6.29 -35.50
N HIS A 76 54.80 7.24 -34.74
CA HIS A 76 54.46 7.05 -33.33
C HIS A 76 53.06 6.49 -33.11
N SER A 77 52.27 6.28 -34.16
CA SER A 77 50.94 5.70 -34.02
C SER A 77 51.02 4.22 -33.66
N HIS A 78 50.22 3.81 -32.69
CA HIS A 78 50.07 2.40 -32.39
C HIS A 78 49.20 1.71 -33.45
N PRO A 79 49.52 0.48 -33.87
CA PRO A 79 48.71 -0.25 -34.85
C PRO A 79 47.29 -0.45 -34.30
N LYS A 80 46.30 -0.42 -35.20
CA LYS A 80 44.91 -0.70 -34.82
C LYS A 80 44.81 -2.13 -34.26
N LYS A 81 44.17 -2.27 -33.11
CA LYS A 81 43.92 -3.59 -32.51
C LYS A 81 43.07 -4.42 -33.48
N LEU A 82 43.50 -5.63 -33.79
CA LEU A 82 42.73 -6.60 -34.56
C LEU A 82 41.38 -6.88 -33.88
N PRO A 83 40.33 -7.29 -34.63
CA PRO A 83 39.08 -7.70 -34.03
C PRO A 83 39.35 -8.81 -33.00
N THR A 84 39.07 -8.50 -31.73
CA THR A 84 39.30 -9.41 -30.62
C THR A 84 38.41 -10.64 -30.74
N HIS A 85 38.96 -11.81 -30.44
CA HIS A 85 38.19 -13.05 -30.31
C HIS A 85 37.04 -12.93 -29.29
N ALA A 86 36.00 -13.74 -29.47
CA ALA A 86 34.86 -13.83 -28.57
C ALA A 86 35.31 -14.13 -27.13
N TRP A 87 34.74 -13.44 -26.14
CA TRP A 87 35.13 -13.63 -24.75
C TRP A 87 34.85 -15.05 -24.27
N ARG A 88 35.89 -15.75 -23.81
CA ARG A 88 35.77 -17.05 -23.16
C ARG A 88 35.43 -16.83 -21.69
N TYR A 89 34.17 -17.00 -21.33
CA TYR A 89 33.69 -16.79 -19.95
C TYR A 89 34.33 -17.73 -18.92
N VAL A 90 34.90 -18.85 -19.38
CA VAL A 90 35.67 -19.80 -18.56
C VAL A 90 37.01 -19.22 -18.10
N GLU A 91 37.57 -18.27 -18.84
CA GLU A 91 38.86 -17.64 -18.53
C GLU A 91 38.74 -16.46 -17.55
N LYS A 92 37.55 -16.22 -17.00
CA LYS A 92 37.40 -15.20 -15.95
C LYS A 92 38.15 -15.62 -14.69
N ASP A 93 38.88 -14.70 -14.10
CA ASP A 93 39.62 -14.93 -12.84
C ASP A 93 38.72 -15.37 -11.68
N ASP A 94 37.44 -14.99 -11.74
CA ASP A 94 36.40 -15.32 -10.76
C ASP A 94 35.55 -16.53 -11.15
N TYR A 95 35.89 -17.23 -12.23
CA TYR A 95 35.16 -18.42 -12.64
C TYR A 95 35.26 -19.51 -11.55
N GLY A 96 34.10 -20.02 -11.12
CA GLY A 96 34.01 -21.00 -10.03
C GLY A 96 34.22 -20.44 -8.61
N LYS A 97 34.50 -19.14 -8.45
CA LYS A 97 34.60 -18.49 -7.13
C LYS A 97 33.25 -17.92 -6.70
N VAL A 98 32.99 -17.94 -5.38
CA VAL A 98 31.79 -17.29 -4.81
C VAL A 98 32.00 -15.77 -4.84
N PRO A 99 31.09 -15.00 -5.46
CA PRO A 99 31.18 -13.55 -5.46
C PRO A 99 31.21 -12.94 -4.06
N ARG A 100 32.07 -11.93 -3.86
CA ARG A 100 32.26 -11.24 -2.57
C ARG A 100 30.97 -10.70 -1.95
N TYR A 101 29.98 -10.32 -2.77
CA TYR A 101 28.69 -9.84 -2.26
C TYR A 101 27.88 -10.93 -1.54
N LEU A 102 27.95 -12.20 -2.01
CA LEU A 102 27.25 -13.31 -1.36
C LEU A 102 27.87 -13.65 0.00
N ILE A 103 29.19 -13.52 0.13
CA ILE A 103 29.90 -13.69 1.40
C ILE A 103 29.38 -12.67 2.42
N ARG A 104 29.40 -11.37 2.05
CA ARG A 104 28.88 -10.28 2.90
C ARG A 104 27.40 -10.50 3.26
N PHE A 105 26.59 -10.85 2.27
CA PHE A 105 25.16 -11.11 2.49
C PHE A 105 24.93 -12.25 3.49
N ASN A 106 25.67 -13.35 3.36
CA ASN A 106 25.56 -14.48 4.27
C ASN A 106 26.02 -14.14 5.69
N GLU A 107 27.06 -13.31 5.83
CA GLU A 107 27.52 -12.79 7.11
C GLU A 107 26.45 -11.91 7.77
N GLU A 108 25.92 -10.92 7.04
CA GLU A 108 24.85 -10.05 7.50
C GLU A 108 23.59 -10.84 7.88
N PHE A 109 23.22 -11.85 7.08
CA PHE A 109 22.08 -12.71 7.34
C PHE A 109 22.27 -13.50 8.63
N LYS A 110 23.46 -14.10 8.83
CA LYS A 110 23.81 -14.81 10.07
C LYS A 110 23.81 -13.89 11.27
N GLU A 111 24.31 -12.67 11.15
CA GLU A 111 24.29 -11.68 12.23
C GLU A 111 22.85 -11.29 12.59
N LYS A 112 22.01 -10.98 11.58
CA LYS A 112 20.58 -10.70 11.79
C LYS A 112 19.87 -11.85 12.48
N GLN A 113 20.11 -13.09 12.05
CA GLN A 113 19.52 -14.27 12.66
C GLN A 113 19.99 -14.44 14.12
N LYS A 114 21.27 -14.23 14.41
CA LYS A 114 21.80 -14.23 15.79
C LYS A 114 21.15 -13.15 16.65
N ARG A 115 20.98 -11.94 16.13
CA ARG A 115 20.31 -10.83 16.84
C ARG A 115 18.85 -11.17 17.12
N VAL A 116 18.10 -11.65 16.13
CA VAL A 116 16.71 -12.10 16.32
C VAL A 116 16.61 -13.21 17.38
N ASN A 117 17.53 -14.17 17.36
CA ASN A 117 17.54 -15.27 18.33
C ASN A 117 17.97 -14.83 19.73
N ALA A 118 18.97 -13.94 19.85
CA ALA A 118 19.43 -13.40 21.13
C ALA A 118 18.40 -12.42 21.74
N ASP A 119 17.68 -11.68 20.90
CA ASP A 119 16.66 -10.72 21.30
C ASP A 119 15.26 -11.37 21.49
N GLY A 120 15.09 -12.67 21.23
CA GLY A 120 13.86 -13.42 21.52
C GLY A 120 13.94 -14.19 22.85
N PRO A 121 12.94 -14.16 23.77
CA PRO A 121 11.54 -13.73 23.63
C PRO A 121 11.23 -12.37 24.29
N LYS A 122 12.22 -11.49 24.51
CA LYS A 122 11.95 -10.16 25.10
C LYS A 122 11.34 -9.16 24.12
N ARG A 123 11.38 -9.45 22.81
CA ARG A 123 10.83 -8.63 21.72
C ARG A 123 9.99 -9.42 20.70
N GLN A 124 9.34 -10.51 21.10
CA GLN A 124 8.29 -11.13 20.27
C GLN A 124 6.95 -10.37 20.37
N GLY A 125 7.02 -9.05 20.35
CA GLY A 125 5.96 -8.22 19.78
C GLY A 125 6.27 -8.09 18.30
N ILE A 126 5.94 -9.10 17.50
CA ILE A 126 5.87 -8.90 16.04
C ILE A 126 4.56 -8.17 15.79
N GLY A 127 4.65 -6.86 16.00
CA GLY A 127 3.66 -5.83 15.71
C GLY A 127 4.44 -4.53 15.87
N THR A 128 4.31 -3.64 14.89
CA THR A 128 4.89 -2.28 14.93
C THR A 128 4.48 -1.50 16.19
N GLU A 129 3.46 -1.98 16.90
CA GLU A 129 2.88 -1.38 18.09
C GLU A 129 3.48 -1.95 19.39
N PRO A 130 3.86 -1.09 20.35
CA PRO A 130 4.22 -1.54 21.69
C PRO A 130 3.04 -2.32 22.30
N ASN A 131 3.33 -3.40 23.03
CA ASN A 131 2.35 -4.19 23.79
C ASN A 131 1.47 -5.16 22.97
N THR A 132 1.99 -5.68 21.86
CA THR A 132 1.38 -6.80 21.11
C THR A 132 2.04 -8.12 21.50
N ARG A 133 1.24 -9.17 21.78
CA ARG A 133 1.71 -10.54 22.01
C ARG A 133 1.02 -11.53 21.08
N ARG A 134 1.69 -12.64 20.78
CA ARG A 134 1.06 -13.79 20.10
C ARG A 134 0.12 -14.49 21.08
N LEU A 135 -1.09 -14.84 20.61
CA LEU A 135 -2.02 -15.64 21.39
C LEU A 135 -1.55 -17.11 21.43
N GLU A 136 -1.48 -17.68 22.63
CA GLU A 136 -1.08 -19.09 22.78
C GLU A 136 -2.14 -20.03 22.21
N GLU A 137 -1.72 -21.23 21.78
CA GLU A 137 -2.64 -22.17 21.12
C GLU A 137 -3.76 -22.67 22.04
N TRP A 138 -3.48 -22.81 23.34
CA TRP A 138 -4.48 -23.22 24.32
C TRP A 138 -5.51 -22.11 24.59
N GLU A 139 -5.08 -20.86 24.78
CA GLU A 139 -5.96 -19.69 24.95
C GLU A 139 -6.86 -19.52 23.72
N LYS A 140 -6.29 -19.68 22.53
CA LYS A 140 -7.02 -19.61 21.27
C LYS A 140 -8.09 -20.71 21.18
N LYS A 141 -7.78 -21.95 21.57
CA LYS A 141 -8.76 -23.05 21.56
C LYS A 141 -9.91 -22.78 22.52
N GLU A 142 -9.60 -22.36 23.75
CA GLU A 142 -10.60 -22.00 24.75
C GLU A 142 -11.53 -20.88 24.24
N LEU A 143 -10.97 -19.84 23.62
CA LEU A 143 -11.74 -18.74 23.07
C LEU A 143 -12.66 -19.18 21.91
N ILE A 144 -12.16 -20.04 21.01
CA ILE A 144 -12.97 -20.60 19.92
C ILE A 144 -14.11 -21.47 20.46
N GLU A 145 -13.86 -22.26 21.50
CA GLU A 145 -14.91 -23.07 22.14
C GLU A 145 -15.98 -22.18 22.80
N GLY A 146 -15.58 -21.11 23.47
CA GLY A 146 -16.50 -20.12 24.02
C GLY A 146 -17.38 -19.47 22.94
N LEU A 147 -16.78 -19.04 21.82
CA LEU A 147 -17.51 -18.47 20.68
C LEU A 147 -18.47 -19.47 20.04
N LYS A 148 -18.09 -20.74 19.90
CA LYS A 148 -18.96 -21.79 19.37
C LYS A 148 -20.18 -22.04 20.27
N LYS A 149 -20.00 -22.04 21.60
CA LYS A 149 -21.11 -22.15 22.56
C LYS A 149 -22.08 -20.97 22.42
N LYS A 150 -21.55 -19.74 22.34
CA LYS A 150 -22.36 -18.53 22.12
C LYS A 150 -23.10 -18.58 20.78
N TRP A 151 -22.44 -19.04 19.71
CA TRP A 151 -23.06 -19.23 18.41
C TRP A 151 -24.22 -20.22 18.48
N GLN A 152 -24.05 -21.35 19.17
CA GLN A 152 -25.12 -22.32 19.36
C GLN A 152 -26.32 -21.69 20.10
N GLU A 153 -26.08 -20.97 21.19
CA GLU A 153 -27.14 -20.29 21.93
C GLU A 153 -27.93 -19.29 21.05
N VAL A 154 -27.23 -18.39 20.36
CA VAL A 154 -27.86 -17.41 19.46
C VAL A 154 -28.57 -18.10 18.29
N ASN A 155 -27.97 -19.13 17.70
CA ASN A 155 -28.58 -19.85 16.59
C ASN A 155 -29.85 -20.61 17.03
N THR A 156 -29.85 -21.24 18.21
CA THR A 156 -31.07 -21.90 18.73
C THR A 156 -32.20 -20.90 18.98
N THR A 157 -31.89 -19.68 19.44
CA THR A 157 -32.91 -18.63 19.63
C THR A 157 -33.37 -18.06 18.29
N TYR A 158 -32.46 -17.86 17.34
CA TYR A 158 -32.77 -17.47 15.95
C TYR A 158 -33.70 -18.48 15.27
N GLN A 159 -33.43 -19.77 15.37
CA GLN A 159 -34.27 -20.83 14.77
C GLN A 159 -35.66 -20.91 15.39
N LYS A 160 -35.83 -20.49 16.64
CA LYS A 160 -37.15 -20.39 17.30
C LYS A 160 -37.93 -19.14 16.87
N THR A 161 -37.34 -18.23 16.12
CA THR A 161 -38.05 -17.04 15.63
C THR A 161 -39.09 -17.43 14.57
N THR A 162 -40.20 -16.68 14.54
CA THR A 162 -41.27 -16.94 13.56
C THR A 162 -40.82 -16.59 12.15
N VAL A 163 -41.23 -17.42 11.17
CA VAL A 163 -41.01 -17.18 9.74
C VAL A 163 -41.82 -15.98 9.23
N THR A 164 -42.98 -15.69 9.85
CA THR A 164 -43.84 -14.54 9.48
C THR A 164 -43.33 -13.25 10.09
N LEU A 165 -42.79 -12.36 9.25
CA LEU A 165 -42.14 -11.10 9.65
C LEU A 165 -43.01 -9.87 9.37
N ASP A 166 -44.28 -9.93 9.78
CA ASP A 166 -45.29 -8.93 9.38
C ASP A 166 -45.13 -7.58 10.07
N THR A 167 -44.41 -7.55 11.20
CA THR A 167 -44.20 -6.33 11.97
C THR A 167 -42.73 -5.94 12.00
N TRP A 168 -42.47 -4.63 11.99
CA TRP A 168 -41.14 -4.06 12.11
C TRP A 168 -40.35 -4.66 13.29
N ALA A 169 -40.98 -4.80 14.46
CA ALA A 169 -40.33 -5.35 15.65
C ALA A 169 -39.88 -6.82 15.47
N LYS A 170 -40.63 -7.64 14.72
CA LYS A 170 -40.21 -9.01 14.39
C LYS A 170 -39.00 -9.00 13.46
N LYS A 171 -39.03 -8.15 12.42
CA LYS A 171 -37.90 -7.99 11.48
C LYS A 171 -36.63 -7.52 12.19
N ALA A 172 -36.72 -6.47 13.01
CA ALA A 172 -35.58 -5.91 13.73
C ALA A 172 -34.97 -6.91 14.73
N ARG A 173 -35.77 -7.76 15.38
CA ARG A 173 -35.24 -8.84 16.24
C ARG A 173 -34.46 -9.88 15.43
N LYS A 174 -34.98 -10.28 14.26
CA LYS A 174 -34.32 -11.25 13.39
C LYS A 174 -32.98 -10.70 12.87
N GLU A 175 -32.97 -9.46 12.39
CA GLU A 175 -31.77 -8.76 11.92
C GLU A 175 -30.68 -8.70 13.01
N ARG A 176 -31.05 -8.37 14.26
CA ARG A 176 -30.10 -8.37 15.39
C ARG A 176 -29.43 -9.74 15.62
N PHE A 177 -30.18 -10.83 15.48
CA PHE A 177 -29.60 -12.17 15.62
C PHE A 177 -28.69 -12.51 14.44
N GLU A 178 -29.05 -12.12 13.22
CA GLU A 178 -28.21 -12.29 12.03
C GLU A 178 -26.89 -11.52 12.17
N ASP A 179 -26.94 -10.27 12.63
CA ASP A 179 -25.75 -9.46 12.89
C ASP A 179 -24.83 -10.12 13.93
N GLN A 180 -25.40 -10.64 15.02
CA GLN A 180 -24.66 -11.35 16.06
C GLN A 180 -24.02 -12.64 15.54
N LEU A 181 -24.74 -13.42 14.73
CA LEU A 181 -24.20 -14.65 14.13
C LEU A 181 -23.05 -14.32 13.17
N MET A 182 -23.21 -13.30 12.33
CA MET A 182 -22.16 -12.82 11.42
C MET A 182 -20.94 -12.28 12.16
N GLU A 183 -21.11 -11.62 13.29
CA GLU A 183 -19.99 -11.17 14.13
C GLU A 183 -19.22 -12.36 14.71
N ILE A 184 -19.92 -13.33 15.30
CA ILE A 184 -19.28 -14.52 15.88
C ILE A 184 -18.54 -15.35 14.82
N GLU A 185 -19.12 -15.50 13.63
CA GLU A 185 -18.47 -16.20 12.51
C GLU A 185 -17.18 -15.50 12.06
N ARG A 186 -17.20 -14.17 11.95
CA ARG A 186 -16.01 -13.38 11.63
C ARG A 186 -14.93 -13.50 12.71
N ASP A 187 -15.31 -13.53 13.97
CA ASP A 187 -14.38 -13.70 15.09
C ASP A 187 -13.71 -15.09 15.08
N ILE A 188 -14.51 -16.15 14.88
CA ILE A 188 -13.98 -17.52 14.74
C ILE A 188 -13.04 -17.62 13.55
N GLN A 189 -13.39 -17.02 12.41
CA GLN A 189 -12.54 -17.01 11.22
C GLN A 189 -11.22 -16.27 11.49
N THR A 190 -11.26 -15.14 12.17
CA THR A 190 -10.06 -14.37 12.55
C THR A 190 -9.16 -15.17 13.47
N LEU A 191 -9.74 -15.83 14.48
CA LEU A 191 -9.01 -16.69 15.40
C LEU A 191 -8.45 -17.94 14.73
N SER A 192 -9.13 -18.51 13.72
CA SER A 192 -8.69 -19.74 13.05
C SER A 192 -7.33 -19.62 12.34
N ARG A 193 -6.88 -18.40 12.01
CA ARG A 193 -5.58 -18.13 11.35
C ARG A 193 -4.38 -18.70 12.13
N ARG A 194 -3.29 -19.05 11.43
CA ARG A 194 -2.09 -19.66 12.04
C ARG A 194 -1.45 -18.79 13.12
N VAL A 195 -1.42 -17.48 12.91
CA VAL A 195 -0.85 -16.50 13.85
C VAL A 195 -1.90 -15.44 14.14
N VAL A 196 -2.18 -15.21 15.42
CA VAL A 196 -3.07 -14.16 15.91
C VAL A 196 -2.29 -13.36 16.94
N LEU A 197 -2.32 -12.04 16.79
CA LEU A 197 -1.65 -11.09 17.66
C LEU A 197 -2.71 -10.32 18.44
N VAL A 198 -2.54 -10.21 19.75
CA VAL A 198 -3.44 -9.50 20.66
C VAL A 198 -2.69 -8.33 21.28
N VAL A 199 -3.37 -7.20 21.42
CA VAL A 199 -2.86 -6.03 22.14
C VAL A 199 -3.26 -6.19 23.61
N ASP A 200 -2.28 -6.30 24.51
CA ASP A 200 -2.53 -6.44 25.94
C ASP A 200 -2.87 -5.07 26.56
N ASN A 201 -4.09 -4.56 26.32
CA ASN A 201 -4.58 -3.43 27.10
C ASN A 201 -4.70 -3.90 28.55
N GLY A 202 -3.85 -3.40 29.47
CA GLY A 202 -3.55 -3.93 30.82
C GLY A 202 -4.68 -4.16 31.84
N LYS A 203 -5.85 -4.62 31.40
CA LYS A 203 -6.89 -5.23 32.21
C LYS A 203 -6.52 -6.70 32.34
N SER A 204 -5.66 -6.99 33.31
CA SER A 204 -5.41 -8.36 33.77
C SER A 204 -6.74 -9.04 34.08
N THR A 205 -7.13 -10.01 33.27
CA THR A 205 -8.13 -10.99 33.68
C THR A 205 -7.48 -11.82 34.78
N SER A 206 -7.98 -11.65 35.99
CA SER A 206 -7.66 -12.46 37.15
C SER A 206 -7.76 -13.94 36.78
N SER A 207 -6.63 -14.63 36.77
CA SER A 207 -6.57 -16.08 36.77
C SER A 207 -7.25 -16.60 38.04
N GLY A 208 -8.54 -16.90 37.95
CA GLY A 208 -9.27 -17.62 38.99
C GLY A 208 -8.72 -19.04 39.08
N SER A 209 -7.88 -19.29 40.08
CA SER A 209 -7.47 -20.63 40.46
C SER A 209 -8.70 -21.45 40.84
N TYR A 210 -9.04 -22.45 40.03
CA TYR A 210 -9.99 -23.49 40.42
C TYR A 210 -9.37 -24.35 41.53
N SER A 211 -9.62 -23.96 42.77
CA SER A 211 -9.40 -24.82 43.94
C SER A 211 -10.51 -25.86 43.99
N SER A 212 -10.14 -27.13 43.87
CA SER A 212 -10.99 -28.29 44.06
C SER A 212 -11.44 -28.37 45.53
N GLY A 213 -12.50 -27.65 45.87
CA GLY A 213 -13.16 -27.66 47.18
C GLY A 213 -14.42 -28.51 47.17
N LYS A 214 -14.36 -29.67 47.82
CA LYS A 214 -15.46 -30.59 48.19
C LYS A 214 -16.87 -29.98 48.19
N ARG A 215 -17.73 -30.49 47.30
CA ARG A 215 -19.20 -30.41 47.43
C ARG A 215 -19.61 -31.09 48.76
N ARG A 216 -20.04 -30.30 49.74
CA ARG A 216 -20.87 -30.83 50.84
C ARG A 216 -22.28 -30.93 50.30
N HIS A 217 -22.80 -32.15 50.25
CA HIS A 217 -24.23 -32.41 50.10
C HIS A 217 -24.97 -31.73 51.26
N LEU A 218 -25.97 -30.92 50.93
CA LEU A 218 -27.05 -30.58 51.85
C LEU A 218 -28.33 -31.16 51.28
N VAL A 219 -28.88 -32.07 52.08
CA VAL A 219 -30.13 -32.78 51.88
C VAL A 219 -31.28 -31.78 52.01
N SER A 220 -32.27 -31.97 51.14
CA SER A 220 -33.61 -31.39 51.15
C SER A 220 -34.28 -31.35 52.52
N HIS A 221 -35.04 -30.29 52.81
CA HIS A 221 -36.36 -30.43 53.47
C HIS A 221 -37.22 -29.18 53.20
N TRP A 222 -38.42 -29.47 52.65
CA TRP A 222 -39.66 -28.69 52.49
C TRP A 222 -39.63 -27.37 51.73
#